data_AF-A0A3N5RC61-F1
#
_entry.id   AF-A0A3N5RC61-F1
#
_cell.length_a   1.000
_cell.length_b   1.000
_cell.length_c   1.000
_cell.angle_alpha   90.00
_cell.angle_beta   90.00
_cell.angle_gamma   90.00
#
_symmetry.space_group_name_H-M   'P 1'
#
loop_
_entity.id
_entity.type
_entity.pdbx_description
1 polymer ?
#
loop_
_entity_poly.entity_id
_entity_poly.type
_entity_poly.pdbx_seq_one_letter_code
_entity_poly.pdbx_strand_id
1 'polypeptide(L)'
;ASDDPKISDFSYASLVNYEGLIQVAISTSGKSPIMARKIRMKIERMVNRSINDSDISNIILQEFARKKAKRKIGTVRERKQFLYSLIKDKNIQHLLRLNKLSEAKMTTLHMLNNWGKVHEA
;
A
#
# COMPACT_ATOMS: atom_id res chain seq x y z
N ALA A 1 -9.33 19.53 -26.89
CA ALA A 1 -8.68 18.34 -26.30
C ALA A 1 -9.36 18.05 -24.96
N SER A 2 -9.50 16.79 -24.55
CA SER A 2 -10.26 16.38 -23.35
C SER A 2 -9.71 16.90 -22.01
N ASP A 3 -8.53 17.53 -22.00
CA ASP A 3 -7.83 18.04 -20.82
C ASP A 3 -7.84 19.58 -20.73
N ASP A 4 -8.80 20.26 -21.36
CA ASP A 4 -8.94 21.71 -21.21
C ASP A 4 -9.60 22.04 -19.86
N PRO A 5 -8.88 22.69 -18.91
CA PRO A 5 -9.38 22.97 -17.57
C PRO A 5 -10.60 23.89 -17.55
N LYS A 6 -10.92 24.58 -18.66
CA LYS A 6 -12.10 25.45 -18.76
C LYS A 6 -13.40 24.70 -19.05
N ILE A 7 -13.31 23.46 -19.52
CA ILE A 7 -14.46 22.67 -20.01
C ILE A 7 -14.45 21.22 -19.48
N SER A 8 -13.46 20.84 -18.66
CA SER A 8 -13.36 19.53 -18.04
C SER A 8 -12.93 19.62 -16.58
N ASP A 9 -13.68 18.96 -15.69
CA ASP A 9 -13.38 18.86 -14.25
C ASP A 9 -12.32 17.78 -13.94
N PHE A 10 -11.82 17.08 -14.97
CA PHE A 10 -10.77 16.07 -14.83
C PHE A 10 -9.69 16.23 -15.90
N SER A 11 -8.49 15.78 -15.56
CA SER A 11 -7.34 15.77 -16.47
C SER A 11 -6.60 14.44 -16.39
N TYR A 12 -6.11 13.93 -17.50
CA TYR A 12 -5.32 12.71 -17.52
C TYR A 12 -3.88 12.98 -17.02
N ALA A 13 -3.54 12.40 -15.87
CA ALA A 13 -2.22 12.55 -15.27
C ALA A 13 -1.18 11.64 -15.94
N SER A 14 0.10 12.03 -15.82
CA SER A 14 1.22 11.16 -16.14
C SER A 14 1.37 10.10 -15.04
N LEU A 15 1.21 8.82 -15.38
CA LEU A 15 1.20 7.72 -14.41
C LEU A 15 2.52 6.93 -14.38
N VAL A 16 2.99 6.64 -13.18
CA VAL A 16 3.93 5.54 -12.91
C VAL A 16 3.11 4.39 -12.34
N ASN A 17 3.31 3.19 -12.87
CA ASN A 17 2.71 1.97 -12.36
C ASN A 17 3.84 0.99 -12.03
N TYR A 18 3.92 0.57 -10.77
CA TYR A 18 4.87 -0.42 -10.30
C TYR A 18 4.12 -1.70 -9.92
N GLU A 19 4.31 -2.73 -10.74
CA GLU A 19 3.74 -4.07 -10.60
C GLU A 19 2.20 -4.13 -10.43
N GLY A 20 1.47 -3.10 -10.86
CA GLY A 20 0.02 -3.02 -10.67
C GLY A 20 -0.42 -2.74 -9.23
N LEU A 21 0.52 -2.63 -8.29
CA LEU A 21 0.24 -2.48 -6.85
C LEU A 21 0.45 -1.05 -6.36
N ILE A 22 1.36 -0.30 -6.99
CA ILE A 22 1.64 1.09 -6.65
C ILE A 22 1.43 1.95 -7.88
N GLN A 23 0.68 3.05 -7.72
CA GLN A 23 0.49 4.04 -8.76
C GLN A 23 0.87 5.42 -8.25
N VAL A 24 1.62 6.17 -9.06
CA VAL A 24 1.93 7.58 -8.81
C VAL A 24 1.43 8.41 -9.97
N ALA A 25 0.54 9.37 -9.68
CA ALA A 25 0.01 10.31 -10.65
C ALA A 25 0.73 11.66 -10.55
N ILE A 26 1.24 12.16 -11.68
CA ILE A 26 1.89 13.46 -11.79
C ILE A 26 1.03 14.37 -12.66
N SER A 27 0.64 15.51 -12.12
CA SER A 27 -0.09 16.55 -12.86
C SER A 27 0.59 17.91 -12.72
N THR A 28 0.54 18.69 -13.80
CA THR A 28 0.89 20.13 -13.80
C THR A 28 -0.35 20.99 -14.10
N SER A 29 -1.56 20.42 -13.95
CA SER A 29 -2.84 21.07 -14.27
C SER A 29 -2.86 21.63 -15.70
N GLY A 30 -2.33 20.85 -16.67
CA GLY A 30 -2.25 21.25 -18.08
C GLY A 30 -1.20 22.32 -18.40
N LYS A 31 -0.58 22.96 -17.41
CA LYS A 31 0.37 24.07 -17.62
C LYS A 31 1.62 23.66 -18.41
N SER A 32 2.08 22.42 -18.23
CA SER A 32 3.26 21.92 -18.95
C SER A 32 3.28 20.38 -19.01
N PRO A 33 2.62 19.77 -20.02
CA PRO A 33 2.63 18.32 -20.23
C PRO A 33 4.04 17.72 -20.38
N ILE A 34 4.95 18.46 -21.03
CA ILE A 34 6.35 18.04 -21.21
C ILE A 34 7.06 17.90 -19.86
N MET A 35 6.87 18.86 -18.94
CA MET A 35 7.43 18.75 -17.59
C MET A 35 6.78 17.66 -16.75
N ALA A 36 5.47 17.44 -16.87
CA ALA A 36 4.80 16.32 -16.20
C ALA A 36 5.45 14.98 -16.60
N ARG A 37 5.70 14.78 -17.92
CA ARG A 37 6.42 13.61 -18.43
C ARG A 37 7.85 13.50 -17.92
N LYS A 38 8.60 14.61 -17.88
CA LYS A 38 9.98 14.65 -17.35
C LYS A 38 10.05 14.25 -15.88
N ILE A 39 9.12 14.73 -15.06
CA ILE A 39 9.01 14.39 -13.64
C ILE A 39 8.58 12.93 -13.46
N ARG A 40 7.58 12.45 -14.21
CA ARG A 40 7.16 11.04 -14.22
C ARG A 40 8.35 10.10 -14.41
N MET A 41 9.21 10.35 -15.40
CA MET A 41 10.41 9.54 -15.64
C MET A 41 11.43 9.60 -14.48
N LYS A 42 11.55 10.73 -13.77
CA LYS A 42 12.41 10.81 -12.59
C LYS A 42 11.86 9.96 -11.44
N ILE A 43 10.55 10.09 -11.19
CA ILE A 43 9.86 9.33 -10.13
C ILE A 43 9.90 7.84 -10.43
N GLU A 44 9.66 7.42 -11.67
CA GLU A 44 9.72 6.01 -12.08
C GLU A 44 11.08 5.38 -11.73
N ARG A 45 12.18 6.08 -12.03
CA ARG A 45 13.52 5.60 -11.63
C ARG A 45 13.72 5.56 -10.12
N MET A 46 13.16 6.51 -9.38
CA MET A 46 13.24 6.52 -7.91
C MET A 46 12.45 5.37 -7.29
N VAL A 47 11.22 5.14 -7.77
CA VAL A 47 10.36 4.04 -7.33
C VAL A 47 11.06 2.70 -7.56
N ASN A 48 11.59 2.47 -8.77
CA ASN A 48 12.30 1.23 -9.12
C ASN A 48 13.56 0.97 -8.26
N ARG A 49 14.14 2.00 -7.64
CA ARG A 49 15.32 1.87 -6.77
C ARG A 49 14.98 1.79 -5.29
N SER A 50 13.80 2.28 -4.89
CA SER A 50 13.44 2.44 -3.48
C SER A 50 12.49 1.35 -2.98
N ILE A 51 11.63 0.85 -3.86
CA ILE A 51 10.69 -0.23 -3.55
C ILE A 51 11.36 -1.57 -3.80
N ASN A 52 11.21 -2.49 -2.86
CA ASN A 52 11.75 -3.85 -2.93
C ASN A 52 10.65 -4.91 -2.71
N ASP A 53 10.99 -6.18 -2.91
CA ASP A 53 10.07 -7.32 -2.76
C ASP A 53 9.40 -7.42 -1.37
N SER A 54 10.08 -6.93 -0.32
CA SER A 54 9.51 -6.89 1.03
C SER A 54 8.39 -5.86 1.14
N ASP A 55 8.48 -4.72 0.45
CA ASP A 55 7.41 -3.72 0.38
C ASP A 55 6.19 -4.30 -0.35
N ILE A 56 6.42 -5.00 -1.46
CA ILE A 56 5.36 -5.68 -2.24
C ILE A 56 4.68 -6.76 -1.41
N SER A 57 5.47 -7.59 -0.73
CA SER A 57 4.95 -8.62 0.18
C SER A 57 4.18 -8.01 1.36
N ASN A 58 4.61 -6.87 1.88
CA ASN A 58 3.89 -6.12 2.90
C ASN A 58 2.52 -5.62 2.39
N ILE A 59 2.44 -5.09 1.16
CA ILE A 59 1.17 -4.65 0.56
C ILE A 59 0.17 -5.83 0.49
N ILE A 60 0.62 -6.98 -0.01
CA ILE A 60 -0.20 -8.19 -0.14
C ILE A 60 -0.64 -8.70 1.25
N LEU A 61 0.27 -8.71 2.22
CA LEU A 61 -0.03 -9.11 3.60
C LEU A 61 -1.06 -8.17 4.24
N GLN A 62 -0.91 -6.86 4.06
CA GLN A 62 -1.82 -5.85 4.62
C GLN A 62 -3.21 -5.94 4.01
N GLU A 63 -3.32 -6.20 2.70
CA GLU A 63 -4.62 -6.43 2.07
C GLU A 63 -5.32 -7.65 2.67
N PHE A 64 -4.60 -8.76 2.83
CA PHE A 64 -5.10 -9.97 3.49
C PHE A 64 -5.53 -9.69 4.93
N ALA A 65 -4.67 -9.05 5.71
CA ALA A 65 -4.92 -8.72 7.11
C ALA A 65 -6.14 -7.83 7.28
N ARG A 66 -6.29 -6.79 6.44
CA ARG A 66 -7.44 -5.88 6.46
C ARG A 66 -8.77 -6.63 6.25
N LYS A 67 -8.81 -7.56 5.29
CA LYS A 67 -10.00 -8.39 5.01
C LYS A 67 -10.37 -9.27 6.20
N LYS A 68 -9.38 -9.85 6.89
CA LYS A 68 -9.60 -10.70 8.07
C LYS A 68 -9.99 -9.89 9.30
N ALA A 69 -9.27 -8.80 9.58
CA ALA A 69 -9.50 -7.91 10.71
C ALA A 69 -10.91 -7.28 10.66
N LYS A 70 -11.41 -6.92 9.47
CA LYS A 70 -12.78 -6.40 9.30
C LYS A 70 -13.86 -7.33 9.84
N ARG A 71 -13.63 -8.65 9.82
CA ARG A 71 -14.59 -9.67 10.28
C ARG A 71 -14.52 -9.93 11.79
N LYS A 72 -13.43 -9.55 12.45
CA LYS A 72 -13.17 -9.91 13.85
C LYS A 72 -13.13 -8.70 14.79
N ILE A 73 -12.63 -7.56 14.31
CA ILE A 73 -12.47 -6.35 15.12
C ILE A 73 -13.55 -5.36 14.71
N GLY A 74 -14.44 -5.02 15.64
CA GLY A 74 -15.62 -4.19 15.38
C GLY A 74 -15.29 -2.74 15.05
N THR A 75 -14.29 -2.16 15.72
CA THR A 75 -14.01 -0.72 15.59
C THR A 75 -12.96 -0.42 14.50
N VAL A 76 -13.10 0.72 13.82
CA VAL A 76 -12.10 1.21 12.84
C VAL A 76 -10.76 1.49 13.54
N ARG A 77 -10.82 2.05 14.76
CA ARG A 77 -9.64 2.43 15.55
C ARG A 77 -8.76 1.22 15.88
N GLU A 78 -9.36 0.16 16.42
CA GLU A 78 -8.60 -1.06 16.76
C GLU A 78 -8.11 -1.79 15.52
N ARG A 79 -8.89 -1.82 14.43
CA ARG A 79 -8.41 -2.37 13.14
C ARG A 79 -7.16 -1.65 12.66
N LYS A 80 -7.13 -0.31 12.77
CA LYS A 80 -5.95 0.49 12.43
C LYS A 80 -4.77 0.11 13.32
N GLN A 81 -4.97 0.02 14.63
CA GLN A 81 -3.92 -0.38 15.59
C GLN A 81 -3.35 -1.76 15.28
N PHE A 82 -4.21 -2.75 15.01
CA PHE A 82 -3.81 -4.09 14.61
C PHE A 82 -2.98 -4.06 13.31
N LEU A 83 -3.42 -3.36 12.26
CA LEU A 83 -2.67 -3.31 11.01
C LEU A 83 -1.28 -2.66 11.17
N TYR A 84 -1.15 -1.63 12.02
CA TYR A 84 0.14 -1.03 12.35
C TYR A 84 1.03 -1.96 13.18
N SER A 85 0.48 -2.83 14.03
CA SER A 85 1.28 -3.78 14.80
C SER A 85 1.97 -4.79 13.88
N LEU A 86 1.32 -5.23 12.80
CA LEU A 86 1.92 -6.13 11.79
C LEU A 86 3.13 -5.52 11.07
N ILE A 87 3.09 -4.21 10.79
CA ILE A 87 4.23 -3.49 10.17
C ILE A 87 5.43 -3.46 11.13
N LYS A 88 5.16 -3.31 12.43
CA LYS A 88 6.19 -3.21 13.48
C LYS A 88 6.68 -4.56 13.97
N ASP A 89 5.97 -5.65 13.65
CA ASP A 89 6.30 -6.99 14.12
C ASP A 89 7.57 -7.52 13.43
N LYS A 90 8.64 -7.70 14.21
CA LYS A 90 9.96 -8.10 13.69
C LYS A 90 9.93 -9.47 13.02
N ASN A 91 9.09 -10.40 13.51
CA ASN A 91 9.00 -11.75 12.96
C ASN A 91 8.32 -11.73 11.59
N ILE A 92 7.19 -11.02 11.47
CA ILE A 92 6.53 -10.79 10.18
C ILE A 92 7.52 -10.14 9.20
N GLN A 93 8.19 -9.06 9.58
CA GLN A 93 9.14 -8.39 8.67
C GLN A 93 10.32 -9.30 8.29
N HIS A 94 10.76 -10.19 9.18
CA HIS A 94 11.76 -11.20 8.84
C HIS A 94 11.25 -12.22 7.82
N LEU A 95 10.04 -12.76 8.01
CA LEU A 95 9.41 -13.69 7.08
C LEU A 95 9.21 -13.07 5.69
N LEU A 96 8.78 -11.80 5.63
CA LEU A 96 8.59 -11.10 4.36
C LEU A 96 9.92 -10.87 3.62
N ARG A 97 11.01 -10.54 4.33
CA ARG A 97 12.36 -10.46 3.72
C ARG A 97 12.86 -11.79 3.16
N LEU A 98 12.38 -12.91 3.69
CA LEU A 98 12.70 -14.26 3.21
C LEU A 98 11.72 -14.77 2.13
N ASN A 99 10.83 -13.90 1.61
CA ASN A 99 9.74 -14.28 0.69
C ASN A 99 8.80 -15.38 1.24
N LYS A 100 8.69 -15.51 2.56
CA LYS A 100 7.84 -16.49 3.24
C LYS A 100 6.44 -15.93 3.54
N LEU A 101 5.74 -15.49 2.49
CA LEU A 101 4.44 -14.82 2.62
C LEU A 101 3.37 -15.69 3.28
N SER A 102 3.34 -17.00 3.00
CA SER A 102 2.38 -17.93 3.60
C SER A 102 2.56 -18.04 5.12
N GLU A 103 3.80 -18.14 5.60
CA GLU A 103 4.14 -18.16 7.02
C GLU A 103 3.75 -16.83 7.68
N ALA A 104 4.06 -15.69 7.04
CA ALA A 104 3.68 -14.37 7.54
C ALA A 104 2.14 -14.20 7.66
N LYS A 105 1.37 -14.74 6.70
CA LYS A 105 -0.10 -14.78 6.77
C LYS A 105 -0.60 -15.63 7.93
N MET A 106 0.03 -16.78 8.18
CA MET A 106 -0.30 -17.60 9.36
C MET A 106 -0.02 -16.85 10.66
N THR A 107 1.17 -16.26 10.80
CA THR A 107 1.53 -15.45 11.98
C THR A 107 0.53 -14.31 12.19
N THR A 108 0.12 -13.63 11.11
CA THR A 108 -0.92 -12.60 11.16
C THR A 108 -2.25 -13.11 11.69
N LEU A 109 -2.69 -14.32 11.28
CA LEU A 109 -3.91 -14.94 11.81
C LEU A 109 -3.78 -15.29 13.29
N HIS A 110 -2.63 -15.79 13.74
CA HIS A 110 -2.37 -16.04 15.16
C HIS A 110 -2.44 -14.74 15.98
N MET A 111 -1.79 -13.67 15.52
CA MET A 111 -1.86 -12.35 16.16
C MET A 111 -3.29 -11.81 16.20
N LEU A 112 -4.03 -11.90 15.09
CA LEU A 112 -5.43 -11.48 15.02
C LEU A 112 -6.31 -12.28 15.97
N ASN A 113 -6.04 -13.58 16.14
CA ASN A 113 -6.78 -14.42 17.07
C ASN A 113 -6.57 -14.04 18.53
N ASN A 114 -5.34 -13.66 18.88
CA ASN A 114 -5.01 -13.20 20.22
C ASN A 114 -5.45 -11.76 20.47
N TRP A 115 -5.60 -10.94 19.42
CA TRP A 115 -6.04 -9.55 19.53
C TRP A 115 -7.39 -9.38 20.24
N GLY A 116 -8.36 -10.25 19.92
CA GLY A 116 -9.69 -10.19 20.54
C GLY A 116 -9.71 -10.58 22.03
N LYS A 117 -8.77 -11.42 22.47
CA LYS A 117 -8.71 -11.92 23.86
C LYS A 117 -8.17 -10.89 24.86
N VAL A 118 -7.44 -9.88 24.38
CA VAL A 118 -6.81 -8.83 25.23
C VAL A 118 -7.80 -7.71 25.58
N HIS A 119 -9.00 -7.69 25.01
CA HIS A 119 -10.03 -6.67 25.27
C HIS A 119 -11.32 -7.23 25.89
N GLU A 120 -11.33 -8.52 26.23
CA GLU A 120 -12.41 -9.19 26.98
C GLU A 120 -12.01 -9.48 28.45
N ALA A 121 -10.81 -9.08 28.87
CA ALA A 121 -10.27 -9.27 30.22
C ALA A 121 -10.09 -7.94 30.95
#